data_AF-A0A848LSP9-F1
#
_entry.id   AF-A0A848LSP9-F1
#
_cell.length_a   1.000
_cell.length_b   1.000
_cell.length_c   1.000
_cell.angle_alpha   90.00
_cell.angle_beta   90.00
_cell.angle_gamma   90.00
#
_symmetry.space_group_name_H-M   'P 1'
#
loop_
_entity.id
_entity.type
_entity.pdbx_description
1 polymer ?
#
loop_
_entity_poly.entity_id
_entity_poly.type
_entity_poly.pdbx_seq_one_letter_code
_entity_poly.pdbx_strand_id
1 'polypeptide(L)'
;MPLPPRPRAPLVALLLLLTVAVGPGGSGCRRAARPDLGQDRTVEAGVPVELGSREEGAAAVTWELGDDTAPQKAARLSHAFSRPGTYTVRALDEGEEVGRVQLTVVPRPVLRAVPATAQTVLWVPQLRGHVEPLVDFYERLIGPENARRTLEEAPLVSLMLRGVTGGSTVVDPEEGFGFFLLPEFDGVVALLGVTEPAAAMEAVSKELRDAGHQVRPQADGSARVMPSEGGSPMLLFEDRGYLYLAVPENPEEPEEGQVARAQLAVTPDVEVARRAVKALTGPGLSEDALLGELRGKVAEGSVYLYSGARPEPMEQGEEEGPVRGFFASLAARPERLDLDGFLASTRPLLQGGSAPASALLEQAALGPLAAAQLSVPPEELAKLAFGSPGSPRRERTLERWRQQGLDAEPLLKALRGDVGMLVYFDAPAFFRKFIQDKRPEPRGTVVVEAGLTSSEPVLRLLERQLQDTSLRFTTQKLPDGVVYRTRLREQPVELRITSQRATLLAGEVLEGRPRGDVGAALRQRFGGEAFGAGHVSVMVDLGQLRADLSAPESVPGVPQGQLAAAQAFTGALLDQLTPLDSAFLDFSQAEGGARLKGRVSLRSEREVSR
;
A
#
# COMPACT_ATOMS: atom_id res chain seq x y z
N MET A 1 57.28 42.82 10.98
CA MET A 1 57.67 43.47 9.71
C MET A 1 57.27 42.55 8.57
N PRO A 2 56.71 43.04 7.44
CA PRO A 2 56.39 44.42 7.12
C PRO A 2 54.87 44.71 7.03
N LEU A 3 54.53 45.88 7.55
CA LEU A 3 53.43 46.80 7.20
C LEU A 3 53.91 47.69 6.01
N PRO A 4 53.24 48.79 5.63
CA PRO A 4 51.90 49.07 5.07
C PRO A 4 52.08 49.92 3.75
N PRO A 5 51.33 51.00 3.33
CA PRO A 5 50.62 52.11 4.05
C PRO A 5 49.13 52.30 3.60
N ARG A 6 48.15 52.88 4.33
CA ARG A 6 47.90 54.23 4.94
C ARG A 6 48.04 55.41 3.97
N PRO A 7 47.18 56.48 4.02
CA PRO A 7 46.83 57.31 5.21
C PRO A 7 45.29 57.54 5.40
N ARG A 8 44.68 57.89 6.56
CA ARG A 8 44.74 59.00 7.55
C ARG A 8 44.46 60.41 6.96
N ALA A 9 43.21 60.87 6.94
CA ALA A 9 42.48 61.68 7.98
C ALA A 9 42.55 63.21 7.68
N PRO A 10 41.98 64.10 8.52
CA PRO A 10 40.57 64.53 8.63
C PRO A 10 40.41 66.06 8.42
N LEU A 11 39.18 66.61 8.30
CA LEU A 11 38.90 67.99 8.72
C LEU A 11 37.39 68.29 8.79
N VAL A 12 36.89 68.31 10.02
CA VAL A 12 35.69 69.06 10.41
C VAL A 12 36.05 70.55 10.43
N ALA A 13 35.10 71.37 9.99
CA ALA A 13 35.01 72.81 10.18
C ALA A 13 35.86 73.71 9.26
N LEU A 14 35.25 74.15 8.16
CA LEU A 14 35.29 75.56 7.81
C LEU A 14 33.92 76.00 7.26
N LEU A 15 33.21 76.77 8.09
CA LEU A 15 32.32 77.90 7.76
C LEU A 15 31.40 77.77 6.52
N LEU A 16 30.08 77.63 6.70
CA LEU A 16 29.17 78.78 6.87
C LEU A 16 29.61 79.99 6.03
N LEU A 17 29.14 80.07 4.78
CA LEU A 17 28.71 81.29 4.09
C LEU A 17 28.35 80.94 2.64
N LEU A 18 27.06 80.87 2.34
CA LEU A 18 26.39 81.49 1.19
C LEU A 18 25.01 80.86 1.00
N THR A 19 24.04 81.43 1.69
CA THR A 19 22.64 81.45 1.27
C THR A 19 22.51 82.29 0.00
N VAL A 20 22.18 81.65 -1.12
CA VAL A 20 21.44 82.31 -2.21
C VAL A 20 20.22 81.45 -2.47
N ALA A 21 19.06 82.06 -2.24
CA ALA A 21 17.77 81.52 -2.57
C ALA A 21 17.40 81.83 -4.03
N VAL A 22 16.49 80.98 -4.53
CA VAL A 22 15.52 81.16 -5.63
C VAL A 22 15.85 80.44 -6.94
N GLY A 23 15.07 79.38 -7.14
CA GLY A 23 14.73 78.79 -8.43
C GLY A 23 13.89 77.52 -8.23
N PRO A 24 12.54 77.58 -8.25
CA PRO A 24 11.71 76.38 -8.25
C PRO A 24 11.69 75.83 -9.68
N GLY A 25 12.35 74.69 -9.88
CA GLY A 25 12.50 74.09 -11.20
C GLY A 25 13.12 72.72 -11.10
N GLY A 26 12.61 71.89 -10.20
CA GLY A 26 12.93 70.47 -10.14
C GLY A 26 11.63 69.70 -10.32
N SER A 27 11.33 69.34 -11.57
CA SER A 27 10.38 68.27 -11.87
C SER A 27 10.66 67.12 -10.92
N GLY A 28 9.67 66.78 -10.08
CA GLY A 28 9.81 65.69 -9.15
C GLY A 28 10.27 64.45 -9.90
N CYS A 29 11.49 63.99 -9.63
CA CYS A 29 11.85 62.61 -9.92
C CYS A 29 10.96 61.76 -9.01
N ARG A 30 9.75 61.42 -9.48
CA ARG A 30 9.06 60.23 -9.02
C ARG A 30 10.08 59.11 -9.21
N ARG A 31 10.62 58.57 -8.12
CA ARG A 31 11.24 57.25 -8.18
C ARG A 31 10.11 56.35 -8.67
N ALA A 32 10.14 56.00 -9.96
CA ALA A 32 9.30 54.94 -10.49
C ALA A 32 9.52 53.76 -9.55
N ALA A 33 8.47 53.42 -8.78
CA ALA A 33 8.52 52.29 -7.88
C ALA A 33 8.79 51.09 -8.77
N ARG A 34 9.96 50.45 -8.63
CA ARG A 34 10.25 49.22 -9.35
C ARG A 34 9.63 48.10 -8.52
N PRO A 35 8.43 47.59 -8.87
CA PRO A 35 7.82 46.53 -8.09
C PRO A 35 8.72 45.30 -8.11
N ASP A 36 8.81 44.60 -6.98
CA ASP A 36 9.57 43.35 -6.90
C ASP A 36 8.75 42.22 -7.54
N LEU A 37 9.06 41.92 -8.81
CA LEU A 37 8.46 40.82 -9.57
C LEU A 37 9.20 39.48 -9.31
N GLY A 38 10.42 39.55 -8.78
CA GLY A 38 11.38 38.45 -8.80
C GLY A 38 11.86 38.08 -10.22
N GLN A 39 12.43 36.89 -10.36
CA GLN A 39 12.86 36.32 -11.64
C GLN A 39 11.84 35.33 -12.16
N ASP A 40 11.97 35.00 -13.46
CA ASP A 40 11.25 33.90 -14.08
C ASP A 40 11.49 32.62 -13.27
N ARG A 41 10.39 31.93 -12.93
CA ARG A 41 10.46 30.78 -12.01
C ARG A 41 9.31 29.82 -12.21
N THR A 42 9.54 28.59 -11.78
CA THR A 42 8.52 27.56 -11.68
C THR A 42 7.82 27.66 -10.33
N VAL A 43 6.50 27.61 -10.32
CA VAL A 43 5.65 27.60 -9.12
C VAL A 43 4.60 26.50 -9.25
N GLU A 44 3.91 26.17 -8.16
CA GLU A 44 2.89 25.11 -8.15
C GLU A 44 1.48 25.67 -8.22
N ALA A 45 0.59 24.94 -8.89
CA ALA A 45 -0.82 25.25 -8.91
C ALA A 45 -1.41 25.30 -7.48
N GLY A 46 -2.31 26.25 -7.24
CA GLY A 46 -2.98 26.45 -5.96
C GLY A 46 -2.13 27.04 -4.84
N VAL A 47 -0.80 27.14 -5.00
CA VAL A 47 0.09 27.74 -3.99
C VAL A 47 0.20 29.26 -4.21
N PRO A 48 -0.09 30.09 -3.20
CA PRO A 48 0.04 31.54 -3.34
C PRO A 48 1.46 31.99 -3.66
N VAL A 49 1.59 32.78 -4.72
CA VAL A 49 2.81 33.47 -5.13
C VAL A 49 2.74 34.90 -4.62
N GLU A 50 3.76 35.30 -3.88
CA GLU A 50 3.94 36.67 -3.43
C GLU A 50 4.62 37.50 -4.52
N LEU A 51 4.02 38.66 -4.81
CA LEU A 51 4.46 39.64 -5.79
C LEU A 51 4.45 41.03 -5.13
N GLY A 52 5.37 41.91 -5.55
CA GLY A 52 5.48 43.25 -5.03
C GLY A 52 6.39 43.37 -3.80
N SER A 53 6.60 44.61 -3.37
CA SER A 53 7.59 44.92 -2.34
C SER A 53 7.08 44.59 -0.93
N ARG A 54 7.99 44.10 -0.08
CA ARG A 54 7.75 43.92 1.36
C ARG A 54 8.03 45.18 2.19
N GLU A 55 8.51 46.26 1.56
CA GLU A 55 8.81 47.51 2.25
C GLU A 55 7.55 48.27 2.66
N GLU A 56 7.52 48.76 3.89
CA GLU A 56 6.45 49.65 4.37
C GLU A 56 6.43 50.96 3.57
N GLY A 57 5.28 51.30 2.99
CA GLY A 57 5.11 52.51 2.17
C GLY A 57 5.41 52.34 0.68
N ALA A 58 5.63 51.11 0.19
CA ALA A 58 5.77 50.85 -1.24
C ALA A 58 4.53 51.32 -2.03
N ALA A 59 4.75 51.90 -3.21
CA ALA A 59 3.67 52.39 -4.06
C ALA A 59 2.84 51.23 -4.63
N ALA A 60 1.52 51.41 -4.68
CA ALA A 60 0.62 50.41 -5.25
C ALA A 60 0.63 50.48 -6.78
N VAL A 61 0.93 49.35 -7.42
CA VAL A 61 0.87 49.16 -8.88
C VAL A 61 -0.36 48.32 -9.24
N THR A 62 -0.77 48.36 -10.50
CA THR A 62 -1.81 47.49 -11.05
C THR A 62 -1.16 46.22 -11.60
N TRP A 63 -1.63 45.06 -11.15
CA TRP A 63 -1.14 43.74 -11.54
C TRP A 63 -2.06 43.11 -12.56
N GLU A 64 -1.50 42.66 -13.68
CA GLU A 64 -2.15 41.79 -14.66
C GLU A 64 -1.46 40.43 -14.62
N LEU A 65 -2.18 39.38 -14.23
CA LEU A 65 -1.58 38.08 -13.91
C LEU A 65 -1.52 37.13 -15.12
N GLY A 66 -2.37 37.37 -16.12
CA GLY A 66 -2.41 36.57 -17.36
C GLY A 66 -3.19 35.26 -17.25
N ASP A 67 -3.92 35.03 -16.15
CA ASP A 67 -4.77 33.85 -15.90
C ASP A 67 -6.27 34.18 -15.92
N ASP A 68 -6.64 35.23 -16.69
CA ASP A 68 -8.00 35.79 -16.81
C ASP A 68 -8.56 36.41 -15.52
N THR A 69 -7.79 36.51 -14.43
CA THR A 69 -8.21 37.32 -13.29
C THR A 69 -8.19 38.81 -13.61
N ALA A 70 -9.18 39.53 -13.06
CA ALA A 70 -9.28 40.96 -13.23
C ALA A 70 -8.05 41.68 -12.63
N PRO A 71 -7.58 42.79 -13.25
CA PRO A 71 -6.42 43.50 -12.75
C PRO A 71 -6.59 43.96 -11.30
N GLN A 72 -5.55 43.79 -10.47
CA GLN A 72 -5.60 44.11 -9.04
C GLN A 72 -4.63 45.23 -8.69
N LYS A 73 -5.06 46.22 -7.92
CA LYS A 73 -4.19 47.34 -7.50
C LYS A 73 -3.69 47.12 -6.07
N ALA A 74 -2.39 46.87 -5.91
CA ALA A 74 -1.78 46.65 -4.60
C ALA A 74 -0.26 46.89 -4.63
N ALA A 75 0.32 47.27 -3.49
CA ALA A 75 1.78 47.34 -3.33
C ALA A 75 2.41 45.94 -3.18
N ARG A 76 1.64 45.02 -2.61
CA ARG A 76 1.97 43.60 -2.42
C ARG A 76 0.73 42.78 -2.76
N LEU A 77 0.92 41.74 -3.57
CA LEU A 77 -0.13 40.85 -4.04
C LEU A 77 0.25 39.40 -3.71
N SER A 78 -0.68 38.67 -3.12
CA SER A 78 -0.59 37.22 -2.93
C SER A 78 -1.60 36.57 -3.86
N HIS A 79 -1.14 35.85 -4.88
CA HIS A 79 -2.02 35.24 -5.90
C HIS A 79 -1.70 33.76 -6.13
N ALA A 80 -2.71 32.91 -6.12
CA ALA A 80 -2.56 31.48 -6.42
C ALA A 80 -3.12 31.18 -7.82
N PHE A 81 -2.26 30.68 -8.70
CA PHE A 81 -2.68 30.24 -10.04
C PHE A 81 -3.34 28.86 -9.93
N SER A 82 -4.59 28.73 -10.35
CA SER A 82 -5.35 27.49 -10.19
C SER A 82 -5.00 26.41 -11.21
N ARG A 83 -4.44 26.78 -12.38
CA ARG A 83 -4.18 25.86 -13.48
C ARG A 83 -2.70 25.82 -13.83
N PRO A 84 -2.16 24.64 -14.19
CA PRO A 84 -0.85 24.54 -14.80
C PRO A 84 -0.79 25.32 -16.12
N GLY A 85 0.33 25.99 -16.39
CA GLY A 85 0.48 26.83 -17.56
C GLY A 85 1.66 27.78 -17.48
N THR A 86 1.87 28.57 -18.53
CA THR A 86 2.86 29.66 -18.51
C THR A 86 2.15 30.99 -18.52
N TYR A 87 2.33 31.76 -17.45
CA TYR A 87 1.65 33.03 -17.21
C TYR A 87 2.63 34.18 -17.33
N THR A 88 2.21 35.25 -17.99
CA THR A 88 2.97 36.50 -18.05
C THR A 88 2.35 37.48 -17.07
N VAL A 89 3.02 37.70 -15.94
CA VAL A 89 2.60 38.69 -14.96
C VAL A 89 3.20 40.04 -15.33
N ARG A 90 2.37 41.08 -15.38
CA ARG A 90 2.77 42.47 -15.66
C ARG A 90 2.40 43.35 -14.48
N ALA A 91 3.28 44.28 -14.17
CA ALA A 91 3.01 45.37 -13.24
C ALA A 91 2.94 46.69 -14.01
N LEU A 92 1.87 47.44 -13.79
CA LEU A 92 1.57 48.70 -14.45
C LEU A 92 1.52 49.83 -13.42
N ASP A 93 2.23 50.93 -13.67
CA ASP A 93 2.09 52.19 -12.93
C ASP A 93 1.44 53.23 -13.82
N GLU A 94 0.31 53.80 -13.40
CA GLU A 94 -0.52 54.73 -14.20
C GLU A 94 -0.84 54.25 -15.64
N GLY A 95 -0.79 52.93 -15.89
CA GLY A 95 -1.05 52.32 -17.20
C GLY A 95 0.21 52.01 -18.03
N GLU A 96 1.41 52.39 -17.56
CA GLU A 96 2.68 52.03 -18.19
C GLU A 96 3.28 50.77 -17.54
N GLU A 97 3.78 49.84 -18.36
CA GLU A 97 4.44 48.63 -17.87
C GLU A 97 5.78 48.99 -17.19
N VAL A 98 5.80 48.85 -15.86
CA VAL A 98 6.99 49.06 -15.03
C VAL A 98 7.75 47.77 -14.76
N GLY A 99 7.18 46.62 -15.12
CA GLY A 99 7.90 45.36 -15.20
C GLY A 99 7.03 44.16 -15.55
N ARG A 100 7.71 43.05 -15.87
CA ARG A 100 7.09 41.77 -16.24
C ARG A 100 7.92 40.60 -15.75
N VAL A 101 7.26 39.47 -15.52
CA VAL A 101 7.89 38.18 -15.17
C VAL A 101 7.09 37.04 -15.78
N GLN A 102 7.77 35.97 -16.18
CA GLN A 102 7.15 34.74 -16.63
C GLN A 102 7.13 33.70 -15.51
N LEU A 103 5.94 33.21 -15.18
CA LEU A 103 5.74 32.15 -14.20
C LEU A 103 5.31 30.87 -14.92
N THR A 104 6.06 29.79 -14.74
CA THR A 104 5.65 28.45 -15.19
C THR A 104 4.99 27.74 -14.03
N VAL A 105 3.67 27.63 -14.07
CA VAL A 105 2.87 26.92 -13.06
C VAL A 105 2.81 25.45 -13.45
N VAL A 106 3.24 24.56 -12.56
CA VAL A 106 3.18 23.09 -12.74
C VAL A 106 2.11 22.47 -11.84
N PRO A 107 1.59 21.27 -12.18
CA PRO A 107 0.69 20.54 -11.29
C PRO A 107 1.33 20.35 -9.91
N ARG A 108 0.54 20.45 -8.85
CA ARG A 108 1.06 20.28 -7.50
C ARG A 108 1.10 18.78 -7.18
N PRO A 109 2.25 18.17 -6.83
CA PRO A 109 2.31 16.74 -6.52
C PRO A 109 1.46 16.38 -5.29
N VAL A 110 0.80 15.21 -5.31
CA VAL A 110 -0.07 14.72 -4.22
C VAL A 110 0.62 14.80 -2.85
N LEU A 111 1.88 14.40 -2.77
CA LEU A 111 2.61 14.40 -1.49
C LEU A 111 2.88 15.80 -0.92
N ARG A 112 2.80 16.85 -1.74
CA ARG A 112 2.84 18.25 -1.27
C ARG A 112 1.50 18.71 -0.70
N ALA A 113 0.42 18.01 -1.03
CA ALA A 113 -0.92 18.19 -0.48
C ALA A 113 -1.15 17.37 0.81
N VAL A 114 -0.23 16.47 1.17
CA VAL A 114 -0.32 15.67 2.39
C VAL A 114 0.53 16.27 3.52
N PRO A 115 -0.02 16.44 4.75
CA PRO A 115 0.75 16.87 5.92
C PRO A 115 1.97 16.00 6.18
N ALA A 116 3.09 16.62 6.57
CA ALA A 116 4.32 15.89 6.93
C ALA A 116 4.15 14.99 8.17
N THR A 117 3.11 15.23 8.98
CA THR A 117 2.76 14.40 10.14
C THR A 117 1.96 13.15 9.76
N ALA A 118 1.56 12.98 8.50
CA ALA A 118 0.82 11.81 8.06
C ALA A 118 1.66 10.53 8.26
N GLN A 119 1.06 9.53 8.91
CA GLN A 119 1.75 8.27 9.23
C GLN A 119 1.77 7.35 8.02
N THR A 120 0.61 7.19 7.38
CA THR A 120 0.42 6.29 6.26
C THR A 120 -0.19 7.07 5.11
N VAL A 121 0.30 6.86 3.90
CA VAL A 121 -0.23 7.45 2.67
C VAL A 121 -0.28 6.40 1.58
N LEU A 122 -1.44 6.23 0.95
CA LEU A 122 -1.63 5.49 -0.30
C LEU A 122 -1.94 6.52 -1.39
N TRP A 123 -1.20 6.55 -2.50
CA TRP A 123 -1.47 7.52 -3.55
C TRP A 123 -1.14 7.02 -4.95
N VAL A 124 -1.79 7.65 -5.93
CA VAL A 124 -1.46 7.59 -7.35
C VAL A 124 -0.91 8.96 -7.73
N PRO A 125 0.32 9.06 -8.27
CA PRO A 125 0.99 10.35 -8.46
C PRO A 125 0.31 11.24 -9.50
N GLN A 126 -0.26 10.61 -10.54
CA GLN A 126 -0.96 11.24 -11.64
C GLN A 126 -2.09 10.32 -12.09
N LEU A 127 -3.28 10.85 -12.38
CA LEU A 127 -4.38 10.00 -12.84
C LEU A 127 -4.12 9.40 -14.22
N ARG A 128 -3.72 10.25 -15.17
CA ARG A 128 -3.44 9.87 -16.55
C ARG A 128 -2.30 8.86 -16.62
N GLY A 129 -2.56 7.73 -17.28
CA GLY A 129 -1.57 6.68 -17.53
C GLY A 129 -1.35 5.72 -16.36
N HIS A 130 -1.89 6.01 -15.18
CA HIS A 130 -1.76 5.14 -14.01
C HIS A 130 -3.09 4.50 -13.60
N VAL A 131 -4.22 5.20 -13.76
CA VAL A 131 -5.55 4.69 -13.35
C VAL A 131 -6.08 3.68 -14.37
N GLU A 132 -5.92 3.93 -15.67
CA GLU A 132 -6.48 3.09 -16.72
C GLU A 132 -5.96 1.64 -16.66
N PRO A 133 -4.65 1.38 -16.51
CA PRO A 133 -4.14 0.01 -16.37
C PRO A 133 -4.62 -0.70 -15.09
N LEU A 134 -4.86 0.05 -14.01
CA LEU A 134 -5.37 -0.52 -12.75
C LEU A 134 -6.82 -0.95 -12.90
N VAL A 135 -7.64 -0.09 -13.51
CA VAL A 135 -9.06 -0.37 -13.77
C VAL A 135 -9.20 -1.53 -14.74
N ASP A 136 -8.46 -1.54 -15.86
CA ASP A 136 -8.46 -2.65 -16.82
C ASP A 136 -8.07 -3.98 -16.14
N PHE A 137 -7.00 -3.99 -15.33
CA PHE A 137 -6.63 -5.18 -14.57
C PHE A 137 -7.72 -5.63 -13.59
N TYR A 138 -8.33 -4.69 -12.86
CA TYR A 138 -9.38 -5.01 -11.89
C TYR A 138 -10.67 -5.52 -12.55
N GLU A 139 -11.10 -4.90 -13.64
CA GLU A 139 -12.22 -5.34 -14.47
C GLU A 139 -11.97 -6.74 -15.03
N ARG A 140 -10.76 -7.01 -15.52
CA ARG A 140 -10.36 -8.35 -15.97
C ARG A 140 -10.36 -9.35 -14.83
N LEU A 141 -10.04 -8.96 -13.59
CA LEU A 141 -9.97 -9.86 -12.44
C LEU A 141 -11.34 -10.27 -11.90
N ILE A 142 -12.24 -9.31 -11.69
CA ILE A 142 -13.53 -9.55 -11.01
C ILE A 142 -14.75 -9.46 -11.94
N GLY A 143 -14.53 -9.11 -13.20
CA GLY A 143 -15.57 -8.87 -14.20
C GLY A 143 -16.03 -7.41 -14.24
N PRO A 144 -16.39 -6.88 -15.42
CA PRO A 144 -16.70 -5.46 -15.61
C PRO A 144 -17.94 -5.00 -14.83
N GLU A 145 -18.95 -5.86 -14.68
CA GLU A 145 -20.17 -5.53 -13.91
C GLU A 145 -19.88 -5.38 -12.41
N ASN A 146 -19.13 -6.31 -11.83
CA ASN A 146 -18.75 -6.26 -10.42
C ASN A 146 -17.78 -5.10 -10.16
N ALA A 147 -16.83 -4.87 -11.07
CA ALA A 147 -15.93 -3.73 -11.00
C ALA A 147 -16.69 -2.42 -11.02
N ARG A 148 -17.60 -2.23 -11.98
CA ARG A 148 -18.44 -1.04 -12.05
C ARG A 148 -19.24 -0.81 -10.77
N ARG A 149 -19.93 -1.84 -10.28
CA ARG A 149 -20.71 -1.75 -9.03
C ARG A 149 -19.82 -1.33 -7.84
N THR A 150 -18.67 -1.97 -7.69
CA THR A 150 -17.74 -1.66 -6.58
C THR A 150 -17.17 -0.24 -6.68
N LEU A 151 -16.85 0.21 -7.90
CA LEU A 151 -16.27 1.53 -8.13
C LEU A 151 -17.31 2.66 -8.01
N GLU A 152 -18.58 2.39 -8.25
CA GLU A 152 -19.70 3.33 -8.06
C GLU A 152 -20.01 3.59 -6.57
N GLU A 153 -19.64 2.67 -5.66
CA GLU A 153 -19.86 2.83 -4.21
C GLU A 153 -18.88 3.82 -3.53
N ALA A 154 -17.83 4.28 -4.23
CA ALA A 154 -16.83 5.21 -3.69
C ALA A 154 -16.90 6.59 -4.39
N PRO A 155 -17.42 7.65 -3.74
CA PRO A 155 -17.81 8.90 -4.41
C PRO A 155 -16.65 9.70 -5.02
N LEU A 156 -15.44 9.63 -4.45
CA LEU A 156 -14.26 10.26 -5.06
C LEU A 156 -13.67 9.42 -6.19
N VAL A 157 -13.78 8.09 -6.10
CA VAL A 157 -13.30 7.16 -7.13
C VAL A 157 -14.19 7.26 -8.37
N SER A 158 -15.51 7.35 -8.20
CA SER A 158 -16.44 7.53 -9.32
C SER A 158 -16.16 8.83 -10.09
N LEU A 159 -15.88 9.93 -9.40
CA LEU A 159 -15.49 11.21 -10.02
C LEU A 159 -14.14 11.13 -10.74
N MET A 160 -13.15 10.50 -10.11
CA MET A 160 -11.85 10.25 -10.73
C MET A 160 -12.03 9.48 -12.05
N LEU A 161 -12.79 8.39 -12.05
CA LEU A 161 -13.04 7.57 -13.25
C LEU A 161 -13.77 8.34 -14.35
N ARG A 162 -14.76 9.17 -13.99
CA ARG A 162 -15.42 10.07 -14.95
C ARG A 162 -14.48 11.13 -15.52
N GLY A 163 -13.55 11.65 -14.71
CA GLY A 163 -12.51 12.59 -15.15
C GLY A 163 -11.57 11.96 -16.18
N VAL A 164 -11.10 10.74 -15.91
CA VAL A 164 -10.17 10.00 -16.78
C VAL A 164 -10.84 9.56 -18.09
N THR A 165 -12.12 9.16 -18.05
CA THR A 165 -12.89 8.76 -19.24
C THR A 165 -13.43 9.94 -20.08
N GLY A 166 -13.06 11.18 -19.74
CA GLY A 166 -13.41 12.39 -20.49
C GLY A 166 -14.81 12.96 -20.23
N GLY A 167 -15.48 12.51 -19.17
CA GLY A 167 -16.84 12.94 -18.81
C GLY A 167 -16.93 14.14 -17.85
N SER A 168 -15.84 14.52 -17.17
CA SER A 168 -15.82 15.62 -16.19
C SER A 168 -14.62 16.56 -16.44
N THR A 169 -14.87 17.86 -16.60
CA THR A 169 -13.83 18.90 -16.77
C THR A 169 -13.19 19.36 -15.46
N VAL A 170 -13.62 18.79 -14.34
CA VAL A 170 -13.40 19.35 -12.99
C VAL A 170 -12.24 18.69 -12.26
N VAL A 171 -11.90 17.46 -12.62
CA VAL A 171 -10.76 16.70 -12.09
C VAL A 171 -9.53 17.02 -12.94
N ASP A 172 -8.38 17.26 -12.31
CA ASP A 172 -7.13 17.46 -13.03
C ASP A 172 -6.47 16.09 -13.33
N PRO A 173 -6.39 15.65 -14.60
CA PRO A 173 -5.77 14.38 -14.94
C PRO A 173 -4.24 14.38 -14.79
N GLU A 174 -3.61 15.55 -14.66
CA GLU A 174 -2.18 15.72 -14.42
C GLU A 174 -1.82 15.73 -12.93
N GLU A 175 -2.82 15.92 -12.06
CA GLU A 175 -2.68 15.67 -10.63
C GLU A 175 -3.08 14.25 -10.28
N GLY A 176 -2.94 13.88 -9.00
CA GLY A 176 -3.21 12.54 -8.52
C GLY A 176 -4.32 12.48 -7.49
N PHE A 177 -4.48 11.29 -6.91
CA PHE A 177 -5.38 11.06 -5.78
C PHE A 177 -4.66 10.26 -4.70
N GLY A 178 -5.18 10.30 -3.48
CA GLY A 178 -4.67 9.45 -2.43
C GLY A 178 -5.53 9.43 -1.18
N PHE A 179 -5.03 8.70 -0.20
CA PHE A 179 -5.58 8.57 1.14
C PHE A 179 -4.44 8.68 2.13
N PHE A 180 -4.67 9.32 3.27
CA PHE A 180 -3.69 9.35 4.35
C PHE A 180 -4.34 9.24 5.74
N LEU A 181 -3.52 8.78 6.68
CA LEU A 181 -3.85 8.69 8.10
C LEU A 181 -3.04 9.72 8.88
N LEU A 182 -3.69 10.41 9.82
CA LEU A 182 -3.05 11.36 10.72
C LEU A 182 -2.98 10.76 12.14
N PRO A 183 -1.91 11.04 12.91
CA PRO A 183 -1.81 10.59 14.30
C PRO A 183 -2.93 11.09 15.21
N GLU A 184 -3.47 12.26 14.92
CA GLU A 184 -4.43 12.99 15.77
C GLU A 184 -5.88 12.82 15.31
N PHE A 185 -6.13 12.02 14.27
CA PHE A 185 -7.44 11.81 13.69
C PHE A 185 -7.70 10.31 13.46
N ASP A 186 -8.65 9.77 14.23
CA ASP A 186 -9.12 8.39 14.09
C ASP A 186 -10.05 8.28 12.87
N GLY A 187 -9.44 8.14 11.69
CA GLY A 187 -10.13 8.06 10.41
C GLY A 187 -9.19 8.18 9.21
N VAL A 188 -9.78 8.22 8.02
CA VAL A 188 -9.08 8.34 6.74
C VAL A 188 -9.36 9.71 6.13
N VAL A 189 -8.33 10.36 5.57
CA VAL A 189 -8.51 11.55 4.73
C VAL A 189 -8.21 11.19 3.29
N ALA A 190 -9.21 11.30 2.42
CA ALA A 190 -9.05 11.16 0.98
C ALA A 190 -8.75 12.52 0.34
N LEU A 191 -7.95 12.55 -0.73
CA LEU A 191 -7.67 13.76 -1.51
C LEU A 191 -7.68 13.49 -3.02
N LEU A 192 -8.11 14.48 -3.79
CA LEU A 192 -8.19 14.46 -5.26
C LEU A 192 -7.81 15.83 -5.84
N GLY A 193 -6.90 15.84 -6.82
CA GLY A 193 -6.51 17.05 -7.55
C GLY A 193 -7.61 17.55 -8.48
N VAL A 194 -7.90 18.85 -8.46
CA VAL A 194 -9.04 19.46 -9.17
C VAL A 194 -8.65 20.78 -9.85
N THR A 195 -9.22 21.02 -11.03
CA THR A 195 -8.99 22.25 -11.81
C THR A 195 -9.93 23.39 -11.41
N GLU A 196 -11.13 23.06 -10.91
CA GLU A 196 -12.20 24.00 -10.57
C GLU A 196 -12.80 23.67 -9.19
N PRO A 197 -12.20 24.18 -8.09
CA PRO A 197 -12.62 23.92 -6.71
C PRO A 197 -14.12 23.97 -6.44
N ALA A 198 -14.79 25.04 -6.87
CA ALA A 198 -16.21 25.23 -6.61
C ALA A 198 -17.09 24.24 -7.37
N ALA A 199 -16.75 23.96 -8.64
CA ALA A 199 -17.44 22.95 -9.43
C ALA A 199 -17.18 21.55 -8.87
N ALA A 200 -15.98 21.28 -8.36
CA ALA A 200 -15.61 20.01 -7.73
C ALA A 200 -16.44 19.77 -6.47
N MET A 201 -16.46 20.76 -5.58
CA MET A 201 -17.27 20.74 -4.36
C MET A 201 -18.74 20.42 -4.66
N GLU A 202 -19.34 21.05 -5.67
CA GLU A 202 -20.74 20.79 -6.03
C GLU A 202 -20.92 19.41 -6.66
N ALA A 203 -20.01 18.97 -7.54
CA ALA A 203 -20.06 17.65 -8.17
C ALA A 203 -20.01 16.53 -7.12
N VAL A 204 -19.12 16.63 -6.13
CA VAL A 204 -18.97 15.64 -5.05
C VAL A 204 -20.15 15.70 -4.10
N SER A 205 -20.60 16.90 -3.76
CA SER A 205 -21.80 17.08 -2.95
C SER A 205 -23.02 16.45 -3.61
N LYS A 206 -23.14 16.55 -4.93
CA LYS A 206 -24.20 15.88 -5.70
C LYS A 206 -24.05 14.36 -5.64
N GLU A 207 -22.86 13.81 -5.91
CA GLU A 207 -22.60 12.37 -5.86
C GLU A 207 -22.94 11.78 -4.47
N LEU A 208 -22.55 12.46 -3.40
CA LEU A 208 -22.86 12.06 -2.03
C LEU A 208 -24.37 12.10 -1.74
N ARG A 209 -25.11 13.10 -2.26
CA ARG A 209 -26.58 13.16 -2.16
C ARG A 209 -27.24 12.04 -2.94
N ASP A 210 -26.73 11.74 -4.14
CA ASP A 210 -27.23 10.66 -5.00
C ASP A 210 -26.99 9.28 -4.34
N ALA A 211 -25.91 9.14 -3.57
CA ALA A 211 -25.64 7.98 -2.69
C ALA A 211 -26.49 7.96 -1.39
N GLY A 212 -27.36 8.95 -1.19
CA GLY A 212 -28.30 9.03 -0.07
C GLY A 212 -27.82 9.83 1.15
N HIS A 213 -26.60 10.36 1.15
CA HIS A 213 -26.07 11.14 2.26
C HIS A 213 -26.68 12.55 2.32
N GLN A 214 -26.76 13.14 3.53
CA GLN A 214 -27.17 14.54 3.68
C GLN A 214 -25.95 15.45 3.67
N VAL A 215 -25.84 16.31 2.65
CA VAL A 215 -24.74 17.28 2.53
C VAL A 215 -25.22 18.67 2.95
N ARG A 216 -24.54 19.28 3.93
CA ARG A 216 -24.83 20.63 4.45
C ARG A 216 -23.64 21.56 4.20
N PRO A 217 -23.74 22.51 3.25
CA PRO A 217 -22.72 23.53 3.04
C PRO A 217 -22.52 24.41 4.30
N GLN A 218 -21.30 24.90 4.49
CA GLN A 218 -20.90 25.78 5.58
C GLN A 218 -20.46 27.14 5.04
N ALA A 219 -20.50 28.17 5.89
CA ALA A 219 -20.16 29.55 5.51
C ALA A 219 -18.67 29.72 5.11
N ASP A 220 -17.82 28.79 5.51
CA ASP A 220 -16.39 28.79 5.25
C ASP A 220 -15.98 28.00 3.99
N GLY A 221 -16.97 27.63 3.16
CA GLY A 221 -16.78 26.90 1.90
C GLY A 221 -16.64 25.39 2.04
N SER A 222 -16.61 24.84 3.27
CA SER A 222 -16.67 23.39 3.49
C SER A 222 -18.11 22.86 3.42
N ALA A 223 -18.28 21.55 3.39
CA ALA A 223 -19.57 20.89 3.52
C ALA A 223 -19.49 19.75 4.53
N ARG A 224 -20.46 19.71 5.45
CA ARG A 224 -20.60 18.63 6.41
C ARG A 224 -21.52 17.55 5.83
N VAL A 225 -21.09 16.29 5.86
CA VAL A 225 -21.79 15.18 5.21
C VAL A 225 -22.24 14.19 6.27
N MET A 226 -23.56 14.00 6.40
CA MET A 226 -24.14 12.99 7.30
C MET A 226 -24.34 11.69 6.50
N PRO A 227 -23.70 10.58 6.92
CA PRO A 227 -23.95 9.27 6.32
C PRO A 227 -25.44 8.89 6.39
N SER A 228 -25.91 8.14 5.40
CA SER A 228 -27.30 7.69 5.27
C SER A 228 -27.63 6.55 6.23
N GLU A 229 -26.66 5.67 6.47
CA GLU A 229 -26.78 4.47 7.32
C GLU A 229 -26.55 4.76 8.82
N GLY A 230 -26.45 6.05 9.19
CA GLY A 230 -25.95 6.45 10.50
C GLY A 230 -24.41 6.41 10.55
N GLY A 231 -23.83 6.94 11.61
CA GLY A 231 -22.38 7.00 11.79
C GLY A 231 -21.84 8.41 12.00
N SER A 232 -20.52 8.50 12.08
CA SER A 232 -19.81 9.73 12.40
C SER A 232 -19.86 10.73 11.21
N PRO A 233 -20.04 12.03 11.47
CA PRO A 233 -20.17 13.05 10.43
C PRO A 233 -18.84 13.26 9.66
N MET A 234 -18.88 13.23 8.33
CA MET A 234 -17.71 13.51 7.49
C MET A 234 -17.57 15.00 7.16
N LEU A 235 -16.38 15.41 6.69
CA LEU A 235 -16.10 16.79 6.27
C LEU A 235 -15.48 16.84 4.87
N LEU A 236 -16.13 17.57 3.96
CA LEU A 236 -15.67 17.83 2.59
C LEU A 236 -15.17 19.28 2.50
N PHE A 237 -13.95 19.51 2.02
CA PHE A 237 -13.38 20.86 1.90
C PHE A 237 -12.30 20.92 0.81
N GLU A 238 -11.96 22.13 0.37
CA GLU A 238 -10.86 22.36 -0.57
C GLU A 238 -9.66 23.03 0.12
N ASP A 239 -8.45 22.68 -0.34
CA ASP A 239 -7.24 23.45 -0.08
C ASP A 239 -6.26 23.40 -1.26
N ARG A 240 -5.99 24.57 -1.84
CA ARG A 240 -4.89 24.82 -2.79
C ARG A 240 -4.89 23.82 -3.95
N GLY A 241 -6.03 23.71 -4.63
CA GLY A 241 -6.21 22.87 -5.83
C GLY A 241 -6.58 21.41 -5.53
N TYR A 242 -6.69 21.04 -4.26
CA TYR A 242 -7.09 19.68 -3.85
C TYR A 242 -8.41 19.69 -3.10
N LEU A 243 -9.28 18.76 -3.45
CA LEU A 243 -10.47 18.44 -2.69
C LEU A 243 -10.17 17.33 -1.68
N TYR A 244 -10.63 17.50 -0.44
CA TYR A 244 -10.43 16.56 0.66
C TYR A 244 -11.75 16.09 1.25
N LEU A 245 -11.82 14.80 1.58
CA LEU A 245 -12.91 14.20 2.34
C LEU A 245 -12.33 13.50 3.57
N ALA A 246 -12.60 14.06 4.75
CA ALA A 246 -12.24 13.45 6.03
C ALA A 246 -13.37 12.52 6.49
N VAL A 247 -13.07 11.23 6.57
CA VAL A 247 -13.99 10.15 6.94
C VAL A 247 -13.56 9.60 8.30
N PRO A 248 -14.27 9.92 9.39
CA PRO A 248 -13.97 9.37 10.71
C PRO A 248 -14.25 7.86 10.75
N GLU A 249 -13.50 7.13 11.56
CA GLU A 249 -13.81 5.73 11.85
C GLU A 249 -15.11 5.63 12.65
N ASN A 250 -15.98 4.68 12.28
CA ASN A 250 -17.22 4.45 13.03
C ASN A 250 -16.89 3.59 14.26
N PRO A 251 -17.41 3.93 15.45
CA PRO A 251 -17.24 3.07 16.62
C PRO A 251 -17.91 1.72 16.36
N GLU A 252 -17.20 0.61 16.65
CA GLU A 252 -17.78 -0.73 16.57
C GLU A 252 -19.03 -0.82 17.45
N GLU A 253 -20.13 -1.35 16.90
CA GLU A 253 -21.31 -1.66 17.71
C GLU A 253 -20.94 -2.75 18.74
N PRO A 254 -21.25 -2.58 20.03
CA PRO A 254 -20.93 -3.59 21.02
C PRO A 254 -21.69 -4.89 20.73
N GLU A 255 -20.99 -6.02 20.77
CA GLU A 255 -21.59 -7.36 20.61
C GLU A 255 -22.73 -7.59 21.63
N GLU A 256 -23.85 -8.17 21.18
CA GLU A 256 -25.03 -8.47 22.01
C GLU A 256 -24.64 -9.22 23.29
N GLY A 257 -24.94 -8.62 24.45
CA GLY A 257 -24.77 -9.25 25.77
C GLY A 257 -23.58 -8.75 26.60
N GLN A 258 -22.69 -7.91 26.05
CA GLN A 258 -21.74 -7.18 26.87
C GLN A 258 -22.41 -5.95 27.47
N VAL A 259 -22.29 -5.80 28.79
CA VAL A 259 -22.70 -4.56 29.46
C VAL A 259 -21.79 -3.46 28.93
N ALA A 260 -22.32 -2.64 28.02
CA ALA A 260 -21.64 -1.45 27.55
C ALA A 260 -21.29 -0.60 28.78
N ARG A 261 -20.07 -0.72 29.29
CA ARG A 261 -19.46 0.42 29.97
C ARG A 261 -19.52 1.49 28.90
N ALA A 262 -20.36 2.49 29.13
CA ALA A 262 -20.44 3.68 28.31
C ALA A 262 -19.06 4.36 28.32
N GLN A 263 -18.13 3.81 27.54
CA GLN A 263 -17.11 4.60 26.91
C GLN A 263 -17.93 5.56 26.07
N LEU A 264 -18.02 6.81 26.51
CA LEU A 264 -18.47 7.91 25.68
C LEU A 264 -17.76 7.71 24.34
N ALA A 265 -18.49 7.25 23.31
CA ALA A 265 -17.94 7.12 21.98
C ALA A 265 -17.55 8.54 21.56
N VAL A 266 -16.28 8.88 21.75
CA VAL A 266 -15.75 10.18 21.36
C VAL A 266 -15.79 10.17 19.84
N THR A 267 -16.77 10.85 19.27
CA THR A 267 -16.85 11.03 17.82
C THR A 267 -15.56 11.72 17.37
N PRO A 268 -14.80 11.15 16.42
CA PRO A 268 -13.57 11.77 15.96
C PRO A 268 -13.85 13.17 15.41
N ASP A 269 -13.06 14.16 15.82
CA ASP A 269 -13.21 15.54 15.36
C ASP A 269 -12.60 15.72 13.97
N VAL A 270 -13.47 15.73 12.95
CA VAL A 270 -13.09 15.95 11.54
C VAL A 270 -12.42 17.29 11.27
N GLU A 271 -12.57 18.30 12.13
CA GLU A 271 -11.86 19.58 11.99
C GLU A 271 -10.37 19.46 12.31
N VAL A 272 -9.93 18.41 13.03
CA VAL A 272 -8.50 18.11 13.22
C VAL A 272 -7.82 17.88 11.86
N ALA A 273 -8.44 17.06 11.01
CA ALA A 273 -7.91 16.77 9.67
C ALA A 273 -7.80 18.05 8.82
N ARG A 274 -8.84 18.89 8.80
CA ARG A 274 -8.82 20.15 8.06
C ARG A 274 -7.78 21.13 8.59
N ARG A 275 -7.64 21.27 9.92
CA ARG A 275 -6.62 22.13 10.51
C ARG A 275 -5.21 21.67 10.13
N ALA A 276 -4.94 20.37 10.16
CA ALA A 276 -3.66 19.81 9.74
C ALA A 276 -3.34 20.13 8.27
N VAL A 277 -4.31 19.99 7.36
CA VAL A 277 -4.14 20.34 5.94
C VAL A 277 -3.93 21.84 5.75
N LYS A 278 -4.78 22.69 6.35
CA LYS A 278 -4.71 24.15 6.22
C LYS A 278 -3.42 24.73 6.82
N ALA A 279 -2.87 24.09 7.85
CA ALA A 279 -1.61 24.49 8.49
C ALA A 279 -0.36 24.14 7.66
N LEU A 280 -0.49 23.40 6.56
CA LEU A 280 0.64 23.03 5.71
C LEU A 280 1.28 24.28 5.11
N THR A 281 2.52 24.56 5.50
CA THR A 281 3.37 25.63 4.97
C THR A 281 4.71 25.03 4.56
N GLY A 282 4.79 24.40 3.40
CA GLY A 282 6.02 23.77 2.94
C GLY A 282 5.79 22.56 2.02
N PRO A 283 6.78 21.67 1.88
CA PRO A 283 6.75 20.57 0.92
C PRO A 283 5.87 19.38 1.34
N GLY A 284 5.17 19.45 2.48
CA GLY A 284 4.39 18.32 2.99
C GLY A 284 5.24 17.06 3.16
N LEU A 285 4.67 15.91 2.85
CA LEU A 285 5.38 14.62 2.88
C LEU A 285 6.35 14.43 1.70
N SER A 286 6.33 15.31 0.70
CA SER A 286 7.15 15.11 -0.52
C SER A 286 8.67 15.10 -0.26
N GLU A 287 9.12 15.81 0.77
CA GLU A 287 10.52 15.93 1.21
C GLU A 287 10.80 15.19 2.53
N ASP A 288 9.94 14.25 2.93
CA ASP A 288 10.22 13.38 4.08
C ASP A 288 11.51 12.56 3.83
N ALA A 289 12.41 12.58 4.81
CA ALA A 289 13.73 12.01 4.67
C ALA A 289 13.70 10.48 4.51
N LEU A 290 12.82 9.79 5.25
CA LEU A 290 12.70 8.34 5.18
C LEU A 290 12.04 7.93 3.86
N LEU A 291 11.00 8.64 3.42
CA LEU A 291 10.38 8.41 2.13
C LEU A 291 11.39 8.63 0.99
N GLY A 292 12.21 9.69 1.04
CA GLY A 292 13.29 9.93 0.08
C GLY A 292 14.30 8.79 0.02
N GLU A 293 14.72 8.26 1.17
CA GLU A 293 15.60 7.08 1.28
C GLU A 293 14.95 5.84 0.64
N LEU A 294 13.68 5.59 0.96
CA LEU A 294 12.95 4.39 0.56
C LEU A 294 12.57 4.37 -0.93
N ARG A 295 12.30 5.54 -1.53
CA ARG A 295 11.97 5.63 -2.97
C ARG A 295 13.06 5.05 -3.86
N GLY A 296 14.33 5.21 -3.47
CA GLY A 296 15.45 4.64 -4.22
C GLY A 296 15.57 3.11 -4.16
N LYS A 297 14.81 2.44 -3.28
CA LYS A 297 14.89 0.98 -3.05
C LYS A 297 13.77 0.18 -3.73
N VAL A 298 12.71 0.86 -4.13
CA VAL A 298 11.47 0.29 -4.67
C VAL A 298 11.32 0.69 -6.14
N ALA A 299 10.90 -0.25 -6.98
CA ALA A 299 10.65 0.02 -8.40
C ALA A 299 9.47 1.00 -8.59
N GLU A 300 9.45 1.69 -9.72
CA GLU A 300 8.32 2.55 -10.07
C GLU A 300 7.03 1.73 -10.31
N GLY A 301 5.90 2.32 -9.95
CA GLY A 301 4.58 1.75 -10.14
C GLY A 301 3.50 2.82 -10.36
N SER A 302 2.25 2.37 -10.39
CA SER A 302 1.06 3.21 -10.55
C SER A 302 0.46 3.66 -9.24
N VAL A 303 0.54 2.84 -8.20
CA VAL A 303 0.09 3.16 -6.84
C VAL A 303 1.25 2.99 -5.90
N TYR A 304 1.34 3.85 -4.90
CA TYR A 304 2.38 3.82 -3.88
C TYR A 304 1.77 3.81 -2.49
N LEU A 305 2.37 3.07 -1.58
CA LEU A 305 2.03 3.02 -0.17
C LEU A 305 3.28 3.37 0.65
N TYR A 306 3.19 4.39 1.49
CA TYR A 306 4.18 4.74 2.49
C TYR A 306 3.58 4.61 3.88
N SER A 307 4.34 4.11 4.84
CA SER A 307 3.99 4.07 6.25
C SER A 307 5.24 4.32 7.09
N GLY A 308 5.29 5.43 7.81
CA GLY A 308 6.33 5.72 8.80
C GLY A 308 6.09 4.98 10.12
N ALA A 309 7.14 4.79 10.93
CA ALA A 309 6.98 4.21 12.26
C ALA A 309 6.00 5.04 13.11
N ARG A 310 5.06 4.36 13.76
CA ARG A 310 4.18 4.97 14.74
C ARG A 310 4.98 5.32 15.99
N PRO A 311 4.82 6.53 16.55
CA PRO A 311 5.20 6.76 17.94
C PRO A 311 4.15 6.07 18.83
N GLU A 312 4.22 4.74 18.97
CA GLU A 312 3.39 4.07 19.98
C GLU A 312 3.87 4.47 21.38
N PRO A 313 2.97 4.73 22.34
CA PRO A 313 3.37 4.93 23.72
C PRO A 313 4.01 3.63 24.23
N MET A 314 5.33 3.61 24.34
CA MET A 314 6.08 2.48 24.87
C MET A 314 5.53 2.06 26.24
N GLU A 315 5.10 0.81 26.37
CA GLU A 315 4.94 0.21 27.70
C GLU A 315 6.32 0.21 28.40
N GLN A 316 6.35 0.49 29.70
CA GLN A 316 7.61 0.56 30.45
C GLN A 316 8.40 -0.75 30.31
N GLY A 317 9.55 -0.69 29.62
CA GLY A 317 10.45 -1.83 29.42
C GLY A 317 10.44 -2.46 28.02
N GLU A 318 9.62 -1.98 27.07
CA GLU A 318 9.71 -2.40 25.67
C GLU A 318 10.79 -1.61 24.91
N GLU A 319 11.67 -2.31 24.20
CA GLU A 319 12.62 -1.68 23.27
C GLU A 319 11.86 -1.07 22.08
N GLU A 320 12.29 0.11 21.64
CA GLU A 320 11.79 0.71 20.39
C GLU A 320 11.95 -0.30 19.23
N GLY A 321 10.85 -0.50 18.49
CA GLY A 321 10.80 -1.48 17.42
C GLY A 321 11.87 -1.19 16.35
N PRO A 322 12.47 -2.22 15.72
CA PRO A 322 13.55 -2.01 14.76
C PRO A 322 13.06 -1.33 13.47
N VAL A 323 11.76 -1.40 13.18
CA VAL A 323 11.15 -0.92 11.93
C VAL A 323 11.03 0.60 11.93
N ARG A 324 11.64 1.25 10.93
CA ARG A 324 11.53 2.70 10.71
C ARG A 324 10.34 3.08 9.84
N GLY A 325 9.94 2.19 8.94
CA GLY A 325 8.82 2.40 8.03
C GLY A 325 8.85 1.44 6.85
N PHE A 326 7.85 1.59 5.99
CA PHE A 326 7.60 0.76 4.84
C PHE A 326 7.24 1.61 3.64
N PHE A 327 7.74 1.23 2.47
CA PHE A 327 7.36 1.82 1.20
C PHE A 327 7.12 0.72 0.17
N ALA A 328 6.07 0.81 -0.62
CA ALA A 328 5.78 -0.13 -1.70
C ALA A 328 5.15 0.55 -2.90
N SER A 329 5.29 -0.09 -4.05
CA SER A 329 4.64 0.27 -5.30
C SER A 329 3.90 -0.92 -5.90
N LEU A 330 2.81 -0.62 -6.60
CA LEU A 330 2.06 -1.57 -7.42
C LEU A 330 2.13 -1.12 -8.87
N ALA A 331 2.64 -1.97 -9.75
CA ALA A 331 2.70 -1.73 -11.19
C ALA A 331 1.69 -2.63 -11.91
N ALA A 332 0.71 -2.00 -12.56
CA ALA A 332 -0.32 -2.71 -13.32
C ALA A 332 0.02 -2.77 -14.82
N ARG A 333 -0.22 -3.94 -15.40
CA ARG A 333 -0.21 -4.25 -16.83
C ARG A 333 -1.49 -5.05 -17.14
N PRO A 334 -1.92 -5.15 -18.40
CA PRO A 334 -3.21 -5.76 -18.74
C PRO A 334 -3.45 -7.15 -18.12
N GLU A 335 -2.42 -8.00 -18.06
CA GLU A 335 -2.52 -9.36 -17.53
C GLU A 335 -1.69 -9.58 -16.26
N ARG A 336 -1.11 -8.51 -15.67
CA ARG A 336 -0.20 -8.66 -14.55
C ARG A 336 -0.21 -7.46 -13.61
N LEU A 337 -0.27 -7.74 -12.32
CA LEU A 337 -0.01 -6.77 -11.25
C LEU A 337 1.25 -7.20 -10.49
N ASP A 338 2.29 -6.37 -10.50
CA ASP A 338 3.53 -6.59 -9.76
C ASP A 338 3.56 -5.69 -8.51
N LEU A 339 3.92 -6.25 -7.35
CA LEU A 339 4.15 -5.57 -6.08
C LEU A 339 5.65 -5.56 -5.80
N ASP A 340 6.20 -4.41 -5.44
CA ASP A 340 7.57 -4.28 -4.94
C ASP A 340 7.57 -3.36 -3.72
N GLY A 341 8.15 -3.82 -2.62
CA GLY A 341 8.14 -3.11 -1.34
C GLY A 341 9.42 -3.29 -0.56
N PHE A 342 9.71 -2.31 0.28
CA PHE A 342 10.86 -2.29 1.16
C PHE A 342 10.45 -1.81 2.55
N LEU A 343 10.78 -2.61 3.56
CA LEU A 343 10.61 -2.29 4.97
C LEU A 343 11.97 -1.91 5.54
N ALA A 344 12.15 -0.63 5.91
CA ALA A 344 13.39 -0.14 6.51
C ALA A 344 13.47 -0.49 7.99
N SER A 345 14.66 -0.87 8.42
CA SER A 345 14.93 -1.25 9.80
C SER A 345 16.29 -0.74 10.27
N THR A 346 16.40 -0.33 11.54
CA THR A 346 17.66 0.10 12.18
C THR A 346 18.63 -1.05 12.43
N ARG A 347 18.09 -2.27 12.59
CA ARG A 347 18.86 -3.51 12.79
C ARG A 347 18.31 -4.63 11.90
N PRO A 348 19.11 -5.65 11.54
CA PRO A 348 18.61 -6.80 10.78
C PRO A 348 17.36 -7.39 11.44
N LEU A 349 16.31 -7.63 10.66
CA LEU A 349 15.03 -8.13 11.18
C LEU A 349 15.11 -9.57 11.67
N LEU A 350 16.01 -10.38 11.11
CA LEU A 350 16.30 -11.74 11.59
C LEU A 350 17.79 -11.78 11.94
N GLN A 351 18.11 -11.78 13.23
CA GLN A 351 19.49 -11.63 13.73
C GLN A 351 20.24 -12.98 13.78
N GLY A 352 19.52 -14.11 13.71
CA GLY A 352 20.05 -15.46 13.87
C GLY A 352 20.65 -16.12 12.62
N GLY A 353 20.88 -15.36 11.54
CA GLY A 353 21.19 -15.92 10.21
C GLY A 353 19.94 -16.48 9.51
N SER A 354 20.08 -16.86 8.24
CA SER A 354 18.97 -17.48 7.49
C SER A 354 18.78 -18.93 7.94
N ALA A 355 17.53 -19.33 8.22
CA ALA A 355 17.20 -20.75 8.28
C ALA A 355 17.47 -21.39 6.90
N PRO A 356 17.69 -22.70 6.80
CA PRO A 356 17.85 -23.35 5.50
C PRO A 356 16.56 -23.28 4.68
N ALA A 357 16.67 -23.47 3.37
CA ALA A 357 15.50 -23.74 2.54
C ALA A 357 14.89 -25.10 2.89
N SER A 358 13.62 -25.30 2.59
CA SER A 358 12.97 -26.58 2.85
C SER A 358 13.49 -27.65 1.88
N ALA A 359 14.03 -28.75 2.42
CA ALA A 359 14.49 -29.88 1.61
C ALA A 359 13.35 -30.56 0.83
N LEU A 360 12.09 -30.35 1.24
CA LEU A 360 10.91 -30.78 0.49
C LEU A 360 10.95 -30.26 -0.95
N LEU A 361 11.49 -29.06 -1.18
CA LEU A 361 11.51 -28.44 -2.50
C LEU A 361 12.57 -29.04 -3.44
N GLU A 362 13.62 -29.68 -2.91
CA GLU A 362 14.74 -30.19 -3.72
C GLU A 362 14.37 -31.46 -4.51
N GLN A 363 13.48 -32.30 -3.96
CA GLN A 363 13.11 -33.58 -4.57
C GLN A 363 11.64 -33.95 -4.35
N ALA A 364 10.76 -33.18 -4.98
CA ALA A 364 9.31 -33.39 -4.94
C ALA A 364 8.72 -33.59 -6.34
N ALA A 365 7.44 -33.94 -6.40
CA ALA A 365 6.71 -33.99 -7.66
C ALA A 365 6.64 -32.57 -8.26
N LEU A 366 6.89 -32.43 -9.56
CA LEU A 366 6.85 -31.14 -10.25
C LEU A 366 5.40 -30.69 -10.47
N GLY A 367 5.21 -29.39 -10.66
CA GLY A 367 3.89 -28.79 -10.90
C GLY A 367 2.95 -28.82 -9.68
N PRO A 368 3.35 -28.31 -8.51
CA PRO A 368 2.40 -28.06 -7.43
C PRO A 368 1.43 -26.94 -7.83
N LEU A 369 0.15 -27.07 -7.47
CA LEU A 369 -0.84 -25.99 -7.63
C LEU A 369 -0.68 -24.91 -6.55
N ALA A 370 -0.08 -25.25 -5.41
CA ALA A 370 0.31 -24.28 -4.41
C ALA A 370 1.60 -24.71 -3.71
N ALA A 371 2.42 -23.73 -3.38
CA ALA A 371 3.65 -23.92 -2.65
C ALA A 371 3.77 -22.84 -1.57
N ALA A 372 4.23 -23.23 -0.39
CA ALA A 372 4.60 -22.27 0.65
C ALA A 372 5.93 -22.69 1.27
N GLN A 373 6.77 -21.72 1.58
CA GLN A 373 7.98 -21.92 2.35
C GLN A 373 8.09 -20.85 3.43
N LEU A 374 8.45 -21.28 4.62
CA LEU A 374 8.89 -20.43 5.72
C LEU A 374 10.34 -20.82 6.03
N SER A 375 11.26 -19.89 5.82
CA SER A 375 12.67 -20.06 6.17
C SER A 375 13.07 -18.94 7.14
N VAL A 376 12.70 -19.12 8.41
CA VAL A 376 12.87 -18.11 9.46
C VAL A 376 13.39 -18.77 10.74
N PRO A 377 14.41 -18.22 11.41
CA PRO A 377 14.88 -18.74 12.68
C PRO A 377 13.74 -18.83 13.72
N PRO A 378 13.60 -19.94 14.47
CA PRO A 378 12.51 -20.11 15.42
C PRO A 378 12.41 -19.01 16.48
N GLU A 379 13.54 -18.46 16.93
CA GLU A 379 13.52 -17.38 17.92
C GLU A 379 12.99 -16.07 17.33
N GLU A 380 13.21 -15.80 16.05
CA GLU A 380 12.65 -14.60 15.40
C GLU A 380 11.15 -14.73 15.19
N LEU A 381 10.67 -15.93 14.80
CA LEU A 381 9.24 -16.25 14.82
C LEU A 381 8.65 -16.11 16.22
N ALA A 382 9.38 -16.54 17.25
CA ALA A 382 8.95 -16.44 18.63
C ALA A 382 8.85 -14.99 19.09
N LYS A 383 9.80 -14.13 18.72
CA LYS A 383 9.74 -12.69 18.99
C LYS A 383 8.53 -12.04 18.34
N LEU A 384 8.19 -12.40 17.11
CA LEU A 384 7.02 -11.87 16.41
C LEU A 384 5.71 -12.35 17.04
N ALA A 385 5.60 -13.65 17.37
CA ALA A 385 4.38 -14.24 17.90
C ALA A 385 4.15 -13.94 19.38
N PHE A 386 5.20 -14.07 20.20
CA PHE A 386 5.12 -13.98 21.66
C PHE A 386 5.71 -12.68 22.21
N GLY A 387 6.58 -11.98 21.47
CA GLY A 387 7.34 -10.84 21.96
C GLY A 387 8.77 -11.22 22.36
N SER A 388 9.58 -10.21 22.67
CA SER A 388 10.98 -10.39 23.08
C SER A 388 11.11 -11.29 24.32
N PRO A 389 12.20 -12.06 24.46
CA PRO A 389 12.51 -12.80 25.68
C PRO A 389 12.37 -11.91 26.93
N GLY A 390 11.58 -12.36 27.92
CA GLY A 390 11.34 -11.63 29.17
C GLY A 390 10.33 -10.48 29.08
N SER A 391 9.67 -10.25 27.94
CA SER A 391 8.64 -9.21 27.86
C SER A 391 7.33 -9.62 28.54
N PRO A 392 6.56 -8.66 29.11
CA PRO A 392 5.24 -8.95 29.67
C PRO A 392 4.28 -9.56 28.64
N ARG A 393 4.43 -9.22 27.36
CA ARG A 393 3.65 -9.82 26.26
C ARG A 393 3.97 -11.32 26.09
N ARG A 394 5.25 -11.71 26.19
CA ARG A 394 5.69 -13.10 26.08
C ARG A 394 5.18 -13.92 27.24
N GLU A 395 5.28 -13.41 28.45
CA GLU A 395 4.75 -14.07 29.65
C GLU A 395 3.24 -14.32 29.54
N ARG A 396 2.46 -13.27 29.23
CA ARG A 396 1.01 -13.37 29.02
C ARG A 396 0.63 -14.41 27.95
N THR A 397 1.36 -14.44 26.84
CA THR A 397 1.07 -15.35 25.72
C THR A 397 1.44 -16.80 26.07
N LEU A 398 2.61 -17.00 26.71
CA LEU A 398 3.04 -18.32 27.16
C LEU A 398 2.10 -18.89 28.23
N GLU A 399 1.62 -18.07 29.17
CA GLU A 399 0.62 -18.50 30.16
C GLU A 399 -0.68 -18.93 29.49
N ARG A 400 -1.18 -18.17 28.52
CA ARG A 400 -2.39 -18.53 27.75
C ARG A 400 -2.23 -19.87 27.04
N TRP A 401 -1.07 -20.12 26.44
CA TRP A 401 -0.79 -21.39 25.76
C TRP A 401 -0.65 -22.55 26.74
N ARG A 402 -0.02 -22.33 27.91
CA ARG A 402 0.05 -23.34 28.97
C ARG A 402 -1.33 -23.71 29.51
N GLN A 403 -2.25 -22.74 29.65
CA GLN A 403 -3.64 -23.00 30.01
C GLN A 403 -4.38 -23.87 28.98
N GLN A 404 -4.02 -23.75 27.70
CA GLN A 404 -4.49 -24.63 26.62
C GLN A 404 -3.71 -25.96 26.51
N GLY A 405 -2.76 -26.20 27.43
CA GLY A 405 -1.96 -27.41 27.45
C GLY A 405 -0.77 -27.44 26.50
N LEU A 406 -0.39 -26.31 25.91
CA LEU A 406 0.72 -26.18 24.98
C LEU A 406 1.93 -25.58 25.67
N ASP A 407 3.05 -26.31 25.70
CA ASP A 407 4.33 -25.75 26.15
C ASP A 407 5.10 -25.22 24.95
N ALA A 408 4.96 -23.93 24.68
CA ALA A 408 5.43 -23.31 23.45
C ALA A 408 6.97 -23.25 23.35
N GLU A 409 7.69 -23.04 24.46
CA GLU A 409 9.14 -22.88 24.41
C GLU A 409 9.89 -24.14 23.95
N PRO A 410 9.64 -25.33 24.51
CA PRO A 410 10.26 -26.56 24.02
C PRO A 410 9.91 -26.85 22.56
N LEU A 411 8.69 -26.52 22.13
CA LEU A 411 8.25 -26.70 20.74
C LEU A 411 9.00 -25.77 19.79
N LEU A 412 9.15 -24.49 20.12
CA LEU A 412 9.89 -23.54 19.30
C LEU A 412 11.37 -23.92 19.20
N LYS A 413 11.98 -24.33 20.32
CA LYS A 413 13.37 -24.82 20.36
C LYS A 413 13.57 -26.11 19.58
N ALA A 414 12.52 -26.92 19.41
CA ALA A 414 12.53 -28.16 18.64
C ALA A 414 12.48 -27.94 17.12
N LEU A 415 12.09 -26.76 16.65
CA LEU A 415 12.06 -26.43 15.22
C LEU A 415 13.44 -25.98 14.74
N ARG A 416 13.77 -26.30 13.48
CA ARG A 416 14.98 -25.79 12.80
C ARG A 416 14.73 -24.45 12.09
N GLY A 417 13.47 -24.14 11.77
CA GLY A 417 13.08 -22.89 11.12
C GLY A 417 12.81 -23.00 9.61
N ASP A 418 12.94 -24.19 9.03
CA ASP A 418 12.50 -24.49 7.66
C ASP A 418 11.19 -25.27 7.66
N VAL A 419 10.15 -24.69 7.08
CA VAL A 419 8.87 -25.34 6.81
C VAL A 419 8.56 -25.20 5.33
N GLY A 420 8.21 -26.29 4.68
CA GLY A 420 7.74 -26.33 3.29
C GLY A 420 6.36 -26.97 3.21
N MET A 421 5.54 -26.48 2.29
CA MET A 421 4.26 -27.08 1.95
C MET A 421 4.12 -27.11 0.43
N LEU A 422 3.69 -28.26 -0.10
CA LEU A 422 3.35 -28.46 -1.49
C LEU A 422 1.95 -29.06 -1.59
N VAL A 423 1.13 -28.49 -2.47
CA VAL A 423 -0.23 -28.94 -2.75
C VAL A 423 -0.33 -29.33 -4.21
N TYR A 424 -0.97 -30.46 -4.46
CA TYR A 424 -1.13 -31.04 -5.78
C TYR A 424 -2.56 -31.47 -6.02
N PHE A 425 -2.99 -31.43 -7.28
CA PHE A 425 -4.29 -31.92 -7.71
C PHE A 425 -4.16 -33.29 -8.36
N ASP A 426 -5.09 -34.18 -8.05
CA ASP A 426 -5.22 -35.51 -8.65
C ASP A 426 -6.44 -35.53 -9.56
N ALA A 427 -6.23 -35.14 -10.83
CA ALA A 427 -7.28 -35.09 -11.83
C ALA A 427 -7.90 -36.47 -12.15
N PRO A 428 -7.12 -37.56 -12.32
CA PRO A 428 -7.70 -38.90 -12.51
C PRO A 428 -8.64 -39.33 -11.38
N ALA A 429 -8.24 -39.14 -10.12
CA ALA A 429 -9.10 -39.49 -8.98
C ALA A 429 -10.34 -38.58 -8.91
N PHE A 430 -10.17 -37.28 -9.18
CA PHE A 430 -11.26 -36.32 -9.27
C PHE A 430 -12.28 -36.72 -10.33
N PHE A 431 -11.88 -36.99 -11.58
CA PHE A 431 -12.81 -37.34 -12.65
C PHE A 431 -13.51 -38.67 -12.40
N ARG A 432 -12.79 -39.68 -11.88
CA ARG A 432 -13.38 -40.95 -11.50
C ARG A 432 -14.53 -40.74 -10.52
N LYS A 433 -14.29 -39.98 -9.44
CA LYS A 433 -15.31 -39.73 -8.42
C LYS A 433 -16.42 -38.79 -8.90
N PHE A 434 -16.08 -37.73 -9.62
CA PHE A 434 -17.05 -36.80 -10.20
C PHE A 434 -18.05 -37.50 -11.12
N ILE A 435 -17.58 -38.45 -11.96
CA ILE A 435 -18.44 -39.19 -12.88
C ILE A 435 -19.29 -40.22 -12.14
N GLN A 436 -18.78 -40.84 -11.08
CA GLN A 436 -19.50 -41.79 -10.24
C GLN A 436 -20.59 -41.10 -9.40
N ASP A 437 -20.23 -40.03 -8.69
CA ASP A 437 -21.08 -39.43 -7.65
C ASP A 437 -21.82 -38.17 -8.13
N LYS A 438 -21.50 -37.67 -9.34
CA LYS A 438 -22.06 -36.44 -9.93
C LYS A 438 -21.89 -35.20 -9.06
N ARG A 439 -20.86 -35.17 -8.20
CA ARG A 439 -20.54 -34.06 -7.31
C ARG A 439 -19.05 -33.74 -7.39
N PRO A 440 -18.68 -32.44 -7.48
CA PRO A 440 -17.27 -32.06 -7.49
C PRO A 440 -16.69 -32.26 -6.08
N GLU A 441 -15.81 -33.25 -5.96
CA GLU A 441 -15.03 -33.49 -4.75
C GLU A 441 -13.54 -33.39 -5.07
N PRO A 442 -12.84 -32.31 -4.69
CA PRO A 442 -11.43 -32.14 -5.01
C PRO A 442 -10.60 -33.29 -4.44
N ARG A 443 -9.70 -33.82 -5.27
CA ARG A 443 -8.75 -34.87 -4.91
C ARG A 443 -7.34 -34.34 -5.15
N GLY A 444 -6.43 -34.69 -4.27
CA GLY A 444 -5.10 -34.12 -4.28
C GLY A 444 -4.26 -34.59 -3.12
N THR A 445 -3.04 -34.07 -3.08
CA THR A 445 -2.03 -34.44 -2.09
C THR A 445 -1.46 -33.17 -1.50
N VAL A 446 -1.43 -33.09 -0.18
CA VAL A 446 -0.76 -32.05 0.59
C VAL A 446 0.43 -32.69 1.27
N VAL A 447 1.62 -32.14 1.03
CA VAL A 447 2.86 -32.52 1.71
C VAL A 447 3.35 -31.32 2.49
N VAL A 448 3.44 -31.45 3.81
CA VAL A 448 4.06 -30.46 4.70
C VAL A 448 5.28 -31.08 5.33
N GLU A 449 6.38 -30.35 5.36
CA GLU A 449 7.59 -30.76 6.03
C GLU A 449 8.15 -29.64 6.90
N ALA A 450 8.46 -29.94 8.14
CA ALA A 450 9.15 -29.05 9.06
C ALA A 450 10.45 -29.68 9.55
N GLY A 451 11.56 -28.94 9.48
CA GLY A 451 12.84 -29.33 10.04
C GLY A 451 12.81 -29.28 11.57
N LEU A 452 13.39 -30.30 12.21
CA LEU A 452 13.48 -30.43 13.66
C LEU A 452 14.94 -30.47 14.13
N THR A 453 15.18 -29.91 15.30
CA THR A 453 16.40 -30.08 16.10
C THR A 453 16.20 -31.15 17.19
N SER A 454 14.95 -31.39 17.61
CA SER A 454 14.57 -32.44 18.54
C SER A 454 13.13 -32.90 18.27
N SER A 455 12.89 -34.21 18.29
CA SER A 455 11.55 -34.78 18.07
C SER A 455 10.71 -34.93 19.34
N GLU A 456 11.35 -34.95 20.51
CA GLU A 456 10.68 -35.28 21.77
C GLU A 456 9.56 -34.29 22.16
N PRO A 457 9.75 -32.95 22.06
CA PRO A 457 8.66 -31.99 22.32
C PRO A 457 7.49 -32.16 21.35
N VAL A 458 7.78 -32.43 20.08
CA VAL A 458 6.77 -32.62 19.02
C VAL A 458 5.98 -33.91 19.25
N LEU A 459 6.65 -35.02 19.57
CA LEU A 459 6.00 -36.29 19.89
C LEU A 459 5.09 -36.16 21.10
N ARG A 460 5.53 -35.50 22.18
CA ARG A 460 4.69 -35.28 23.37
C ARG A 460 3.44 -34.46 23.06
N LEU A 461 3.59 -33.40 22.27
CA LEU A 461 2.44 -32.61 21.81
C LEU A 461 1.47 -33.48 21.00
N LEU A 462 2.01 -34.26 20.06
CA LEU A 462 1.22 -35.10 19.19
C LEU A 462 0.48 -36.18 19.98
N GLU A 463 1.15 -36.90 20.85
CA GLU A 463 0.55 -37.94 21.69
C GLU A 463 -0.61 -37.39 22.52
N ARG A 464 -0.47 -36.17 23.05
CA ARG A 464 -1.56 -35.47 23.73
C ARG A 464 -2.73 -35.16 22.80
N GLN A 465 -2.47 -34.57 21.63
CA GLN A 465 -3.54 -34.28 20.65
C GLN A 465 -4.23 -35.55 20.13
N LEU A 466 -3.49 -36.65 20.00
CA LEU A 466 -4.02 -37.94 19.59
C LEU A 466 -4.87 -38.62 20.69
N GLN A 467 -4.67 -38.30 21.96
CA GLN A 467 -5.55 -38.76 23.05
C GLN A 467 -6.89 -38.03 23.04
N ASP A 468 -6.90 -36.76 22.62
CA ASP A 468 -8.09 -35.91 22.62
C ASP A 468 -8.97 -36.09 21.36
N THR A 469 -8.53 -36.88 20.37
CA THR A 469 -9.25 -37.09 19.10
C THR A 469 -10.00 -38.42 19.05
N SER A 470 -11.14 -38.42 18.36
CA SER A 470 -11.91 -39.65 18.06
C SER A 470 -11.35 -40.44 16.86
N LEU A 471 -10.32 -39.91 16.18
CA LEU A 471 -9.72 -40.55 15.02
C LEU A 471 -8.85 -41.74 15.43
N ARG A 472 -8.97 -42.85 14.71
CA ARG A 472 -8.14 -44.04 14.93
C ARG A 472 -6.86 -43.94 14.13
N PHE A 473 -5.72 -44.08 14.81
CA PHE A 473 -4.40 -44.08 14.19
C PHE A 473 -3.75 -45.46 14.32
N THR A 474 -3.04 -45.87 13.28
CA THR A 474 -2.07 -46.96 13.38
C THR A 474 -0.69 -46.34 13.59
N THR A 475 -0.01 -46.80 14.64
CA THR A 475 1.31 -46.30 15.01
C THR A 475 2.36 -47.35 14.67
N GLN A 476 3.39 -46.95 13.95
CA GLN A 476 4.55 -47.78 13.63
C GLN A 476 5.81 -47.10 14.16
N LYS A 477 6.55 -47.77 15.04
CA LYS A 477 7.88 -47.31 15.46
C LYS A 477 8.88 -47.54 14.34
N LEU A 478 9.66 -46.51 14.03
CA LEU A 478 10.83 -46.56 13.14
C LEU A 478 12.11 -46.58 14.00
N PRO A 479 13.27 -46.96 13.41
CA PRO A 479 14.55 -46.84 14.09
C PRO A 479 14.88 -45.42 14.58
N ASP A 480 14.40 -44.40 13.87
CA ASP A 480 14.72 -42.98 14.09
C ASP A 480 13.47 -42.11 14.37
N GLY A 481 12.32 -42.73 14.66
CA GLY A 481 11.07 -41.97 14.77
C GLY A 481 9.80 -42.80 14.91
N VAL A 482 8.67 -42.16 14.62
CA VAL A 482 7.34 -42.77 14.67
C VAL A 482 6.53 -42.34 13.45
N VAL A 483 5.78 -43.27 12.88
CA VAL A 483 4.78 -43.00 11.83
C VAL A 483 3.39 -43.24 12.39
N TYR A 484 2.51 -42.28 12.18
CA TYR A 484 1.08 -42.35 12.48
C TYR A 484 0.32 -42.36 11.17
N ARG A 485 -0.57 -43.32 10.97
CA ARG A 485 -1.44 -43.38 9.79
C ARG A 485 -2.89 -43.37 10.18
N THR A 486 -3.70 -42.61 9.46
CA THR A 486 -5.15 -42.62 9.59
C THR A 486 -5.80 -42.39 8.22
N ARG A 487 -7.13 -42.33 8.20
CA ARG A 487 -7.90 -41.91 7.04
C ARG A 487 -8.83 -40.76 7.42
N LEU A 488 -8.74 -39.67 6.67
CA LEU A 488 -9.61 -38.51 6.81
C LEU A 488 -10.40 -38.34 5.51
N ARG A 489 -11.73 -38.41 5.56
CA ARG A 489 -12.61 -38.31 4.37
C ARG A 489 -12.16 -39.23 3.22
N GLU A 490 -11.89 -40.49 3.57
CA GLU A 490 -11.40 -41.55 2.66
C GLU A 490 -9.96 -41.37 2.15
N GLN A 491 -9.31 -40.25 2.44
CA GLN A 491 -7.93 -40.02 2.02
C GLN A 491 -6.95 -40.50 3.09
N PRO A 492 -5.85 -41.17 2.70
CA PRO A 492 -4.81 -41.55 3.65
C PRO A 492 -4.12 -40.29 4.19
N VAL A 493 -3.87 -40.30 5.49
CA VAL A 493 -3.04 -39.29 6.15
C VAL A 493 -1.92 -40.02 6.86
N GLU A 494 -0.69 -39.68 6.53
CA GLU A 494 0.52 -40.16 7.16
C GLU A 494 1.25 -38.99 7.82
N LEU A 495 1.52 -39.12 9.12
CA LEU A 495 2.39 -38.22 9.84
C LEU A 495 3.62 -38.98 10.29
N ARG A 496 4.80 -38.56 9.82
CA ARG A 496 6.08 -39.15 10.17
C ARG A 496 6.91 -38.14 10.95
N ILE A 497 7.28 -38.50 12.18
CA ILE A 497 8.16 -37.70 13.03
C ILE A 497 9.47 -38.46 13.23
N THR A 498 10.57 -37.94 12.71
CA THR A 498 11.93 -38.45 12.93
C THR A 498 12.73 -37.48 13.80
N SER A 499 13.95 -37.85 14.17
CA SER A 499 14.84 -36.97 14.94
C SER A 499 15.17 -35.64 14.25
N GLN A 500 15.01 -35.55 12.92
CA GLN A 500 15.38 -34.36 12.14
C GLN A 500 14.20 -33.69 11.43
N ARG A 501 13.04 -34.35 11.29
CA ARG A 501 11.92 -33.82 10.50
C ARG A 501 10.56 -34.28 11.02
N ALA A 502 9.57 -33.42 10.85
CA ALA A 502 8.16 -33.77 10.88
C ALA A 502 7.59 -33.65 9.46
N THR A 503 7.07 -34.75 8.90
CA THR A 503 6.44 -34.78 7.57
C THR A 503 4.97 -35.17 7.72
N LEU A 504 4.07 -34.34 7.21
CA LEU A 504 2.66 -34.66 7.02
C LEU A 504 2.41 -34.89 5.53
N LEU A 505 1.85 -36.04 5.19
CA LEU A 505 1.34 -36.36 3.86
C LEU A 505 -0.15 -36.67 3.98
N ALA A 506 -0.99 -35.86 3.33
CA ALA A 506 -2.43 -36.07 3.29
C ALA A 506 -2.89 -36.19 1.83
N GLY A 507 -3.43 -37.35 1.44
CA GLY A 507 -3.79 -37.67 0.06
C GLY A 507 -2.99 -38.84 -0.51
N GLU A 508 -3.36 -39.27 -1.71
CA GLU A 508 -2.71 -40.40 -2.38
C GLU A 508 -1.33 -40.01 -2.94
N VAL A 509 -0.50 -41.01 -3.22
CA VAL A 509 0.77 -40.77 -3.93
C VAL A 509 0.47 -40.51 -5.40
N LEU A 510 1.01 -39.41 -5.94
CA LEU A 510 0.84 -39.02 -7.34
C LEU A 510 1.75 -39.87 -8.24
N GLU A 511 1.34 -41.11 -8.49
CA GLU A 511 2.06 -42.03 -9.36
C GLU A 511 2.19 -41.46 -10.79
N GLY A 512 3.39 -41.55 -11.38
CA GLY A 512 3.65 -41.10 -12.75
C GLY A 512 4.00 -39.62 -12.92
N ARG A 513 3.88 -38.78 -11.88
CA ARG A 513 4.31 -37.37 -11.96
C ARG A 513 5.85 -37.27 -11.88
N PRO A 514 6.51 -36.52 -12.79
CA PRO A 514 7.95 -36.35 -12.74
C PRO A 514 8.37 -35.68 -11.44
N ARG A 515 9.51 -36.11 -10.88
CA ARG A 515 10.10 -35.52 -9.67
C ARG A 515 11.34 -34.73 -10.01
N GLY A 516 11.58 -33.65 -9.28
CA GLY A 516 12.76 -32.81 -9.44
C GLY A 516 12.81 -31.69 -8.39
N ASP A 517 13.66 -30.70 -8.66
CA ASP A 517 13.83 -29.52 -7.82
C ASP A 517 12.72 -28.50 -8.11
N VAL A 518 11.66 -28.57 -7.30
CA VAL A 518 10.54 -27.63 -7.31
C VAL A 518 11.02 -26.23 -6.93
N GLY A 519 11.96 -26.12 -5.99
CA GLY A 519 12.51 -24.82 -5.57
C GLY A 519 13.20 -24.10 -6.73
N ALA A 520 14.02 -24.81 -7.51
CA ALA A 520 14.65 -24.27 -8.71
C ALA A 520 13.63 -23.85 -9.78
N ALA A 521 12.60 -24.66 -10.01
CA ALA A 521 11.53 -24.32 -10.96
C ALA A 521 10.78 -23.04 -10.53
N LEU A 522 10.47 -22.89 -9.24
CA LEU A 522 9.82 -21.71 -8.70
C LEU A 522 10.72 -20.46 -8.78
N ARG A 523 12.01 -20.60 -8.47
CA ARG A 523 13.01 -19.51 -8.64
C ARG A 523 13.12 -19.07 -10.09
N GLN A 524 13.14 -20.01 -11.03
CA GLN A 524 13.19 -19.69 -12.46
C GLN A 524 11.93 -18.92 -12.91
N ARG A 525 10.75 -19.29 -12.39
CA ARG A 525 9.47 -18.67 -12.78
C ARG A 525 9.28 -17.28 -12.18
N PHE A 526 9.53 -17.12 -10.89
CA PHE A 526 9.25 -15.86 -10.18
C PHE A 526 10.46 -14.94 -10.09
N GLY A 527 11.66 -15.46 -10.34
CA GLY A 527 12.93 -14.74 -10.34
C GLY A 527 13.55 -14.60 -8.95
N GLY A 528 14.84 -14.29 -8.92
CA GLY A 528 15.60 -14.09 -7.69
C GLY A 528 15.80 -15.37 -6.87
N GLU A 529 15.94 -15.20 -5.55
CA GLU A 529 16.16 -16.28 -4.57
C GLU A 529 14.88 -16.72 -3.86
N ALA A 530 13.69 -16.40 -4.41
CA ALA A 530 12.40 -16.80 -3.84
C ALA A 530 12.34 -18.32 -3.55
N PHE A 531 11.65 -18.73 -2.49
CA PHE A 531 11.73 -20.11 -1.99
C PHE A 531 13.15 -20.58 -1.64
N GLY A 532 14.08 -19.65 -1.39
CA GLY A 532 15.44 -19.89 -0.90
C GLY A 532 15.57 -19.76 0.62
N ALA A 533 16.79 -19.92 1.11
CA ALA A 533 17.11 -19.75 2.53
C ALA A 533 16.87 -18.30 2.97
N GLY A 534 16.16 -18.09 4.08
CA GLY A 534 15.82 -16.75 4.59
C GLY A 534 14.60 -16.09 3.92
N HIS A 535 13.89 -16.82 3.06
CA HIS A 535 12.68 -16.36 2.41
C HIS A 535 11.40 -16.90 3.07
N VAL A 536 10.35 -16.08 3.04
CA VAL A 536 8.97 -16.48 3.29
C VAL A 536 8.20 -16.30 1.99
N SER A 537 7.87 -17.40 1.33
CA SER A 537 7.30 -17.37 -0.02
C SER A 537 6.02 -18.20 -0.09
N VAL A 538 5.02 -17.70 -0.81
CA VAL A 538 3.76 -18.40 -1.07
C VAL A 538 3.39 -18.24 -2.53
N MET A 539 2.86 -19.30 -3.13
CA MET A 539 2.36 -19.33 -4.49
C MET A 539 1.07 -20.14 -4.57
N VAL A 540 0.12 -19.65 -5.37
CA VAL A 540 -1.01 -20.41 -5.91
C VAL A 540 -0.97 -20.32 -7.44
N ASP A 541 -1.22 -21.43 -8.12
CA ASP A 541 -1.10 -21.59 -9.57
C ASP A 541 -2.31 -22.34 -10.14
N LEU A 542 -3.30 -21.57 -10.57
CA LEU A 542 -4.49 -22.09 -11.24
C LEU A 542 -4.21 -22.46 -12.70
N GLY A 543 -3.17 -21.90 -13.31
CA GLY A 543 -2.64 -22.37 -14.60
C GLY A 543 -2.24 -23.84 -14.53
N GLN A 544 -1.51 -24.24 -13.49
CA GLN A 544 -1.19 -25.65 -13.24
C GLN A 544 -2.43 -26.51 -12.98
N LEU A 545 -3.43 -26.01 -12.25
CA LEU A 545 -4.70 -26.74 -12.05
C LEU A 545 -5.42 -27.00 -13.40
N ARG A 546 -5.46 -26.01 -14.29
CA ARG A 546 -6.02 -26.17 -15.65
C ARG A 546 -5.24 -27.20 -16.47
N ALA A 547 -3.90 -27.14 -16.41
CA ALA A 547 -3.04 -28.12 -17.05
C ALA A 547 -3.31 -29.54 -16.51
N ASP A 548 -3.44 -29.68 -15.18
CA ASP A 548 -3.74 -30.97 -14.54
C ASP A 548 -5.11 -31.53 -14.93
N LEU A 549 -6.14 -30.67 -15.06
CA LEU A 549 -7.48 -31.09 -15.47
C LEU A 549 -7.54 -31.54 -16.93
N SER A 550 -6.73 -30.94 -17.81
CA SER A 550 -6.69 -31.25 -19.24
C SER A 550 -5.72 -32.39 -19.60
N ALA A 551 -4.74 -32.68 -18.75
CA ALA A 551 -3.70 -33.68 -19.01
C ALA A 551 -4.16 -35.15 -19.15
N PRO A 552 -5.16 -35.66 -18.40
CA PRO A 552 -5.50 -37.08 -18.45
C PRO A 552 -6.08 -37.51 -19.80
N GLU A 553 -5.37 -38.36 -20.55
CA GLU A 553 -5.87 -38.98 -21.79
C GLU A 553 -6.82 -40.15 -21.53
N SER A 554 -6.64 -40.83 -20.39
CA SER A 554 -7.51 -41.92 -19.94
C SER A 554 -7.57 -41.98 -18.41
N VAL A 555 -8.72 -42.41 -17.87
CA VAL A 555 -8.91 -42.60 -16.43
C VAL A 555 -9.47 -44.01 -16.19
N PRO A 556 -8.82 -44.86 -15.36
CA PRO A 556 -9.30 -46.21 -15.10
C PRO A 556 -10.74 -46.22 -14.57
N GLY A 557 -11.60 -47.02 -15.22
CA GLY A 557 -13.02 -47.14 -14.89
C GLY A 557 -13.92 -46.04 -15.47
N VAL A 558 -13.40 -45.15 -16.30
CA VAL A 558 -14.15 -44.05 -16.91
C VAL A 558 -14.14 -44.19 -18.45
N PRO A 559 -15.31 -44.24 -19.12
CA PRO A 559 -15.38 -44.22 -20.58
C PRO A 559 -14.85 -42.90 -21.17
N GLN A 560 -14.10 -42.97 -22.28
CA GLN A 560 -13.43 -41.81 -22.88
C GLN A 560 -14.38 -40.64 -23.22
N GLY A 561 -15.58 -40.93 -23.75
CA GLY A 561 -16.58 -39.90 -24.04
C GLY A 561 -17.10 -39.17 -22.81
N GLN A 562 -17.20 -39.86 -21.67
CA GLN A 562 -17.60 -39.23 -20.40
C GLN A 562 -16.46 -38.40 -19.80
N LEU A 563 -15.22 -38.86 -19.94
CA LEU A 563 -14.04 -38.10 -19.52
C LEU A 563 -13.94 -36.78 -20.30
N ALA A 564 -14.04 -36.82 -21.62
CA ALA A 564 -14.00 -35.63 -22.47
C ALA A 564 -15.11 -34.63 -22.11
N ALA A 565 -16.34 -35.11 -21.87
CA ALA A 565 -17.43 -34.26 -21.43
C ALA A 565 -17.19 -33.64 -20.05
N ALA A 566 -16.64 -34.41 -19.10
CA ALA A 566 -16.31 -33.91 -17.77
C ALA A 566 -15.18 -32.89 -17.79
N GLN A 567 -14.14 -33.10 -18.62
CA GLN A 567 -13.04 -32.17 -18.82
C GLN A 567 -13.54 -30.85 -19.41
N ALA A 568 -14.37 -30.90 -20.47
CA ALA A 568 -14.96 -29.70 -21.08
C ALA A 568 -15.82 -28.93 -20.07
N PHE A 569 -16.66 -29.63 -19.30
CA PHE A 569 -17.50 -28.99 -18.28
C PHE A 569 -16.67 -28.35 -17.16
N THR A 570 -15.69 -29.06 -16.62
CA THR A 570 -14.89 -28.57 -15.49
C THR A 570 -13.95 -27.44 -15.90
N GLY A 571 -13.39 -27.49 -17.11
CA GLY A 571 -12.65 -26.38 -17.71
C GLY A 571 -13.51 -25.13 -17.85
N ALA A 572 -14.68 -25.25 -18.49
CA ALA A 572 -15.61 -24.13 -18.65
C ALA A 572 -16.06 -23.52 -17.31
N LEU A 573 -16.32 -24.37 -16.31
CA LEU A 573 -16.69 -23.92 -14.96
C LEU A 573 -15.54 -23.13 -14.30
N LEU A 574 -14.31 -23.65 -14.35
CA LEU A 574 -13.14 -22.96 -13.77
C LEU A 574 -12.90 -21.61 -14.45
N ASP A 575 -13.11 -21.56 -15.76
CA ASP A 575 -12.97 -20.35 -16.56
C ASP A 575 -14.02 -19.28 -16.27
N GLN A 576 -15.23 -19.70 -15.90
CA GLN A 576 -16.29 -18.81 -15.45
C GLN A 576 -16.05 -18.30 -14.02
N LEU A 577 -15.41 -19.11 -13.17
CA LEU A 577 -15.18 -18.76 -11.76
C LEU A 577 -14.07 -17.73 -11.58
N THR A 578 -12.97 -17.86 -12.33
CA THR A 578 -11.86 -16.92 -12.16
C THR A 578 -10.93 -16.83 -13.38
N PRO A 579 -10.51 -15.61 -13.76
CA PRO A 579 -9.49 -15.37 -14.79
C PRO A 579 -8.07 -15.44 -14.23
N LEU A 580 -7.91 -15.64 -12.91
CA LEU A 580 -6.62 -15.76 -12.25
C LEU A 580 -5.82 -16.94 -12.83
N ASP A 581 -4.58 -16.69 -13.21
CA ASP A 581 -3.62 -17.70 -13.61
C ASP A 581 -2.75 -18.10 -12.42
N SER A 582 -2.07 -17.14 -11.80
CA SER A 582 -1.18 -17.39 -10.68
C SER A 582 -1.05 -16.18 -9.76
N ALA A 583 -0.81 -16.45 -8.48
CA ALA A 583 -0.52 -15.45 -7.46
C ALA A 583 0.70 -15.88 -6.66
N PHE A 584 1.61 -14.94 -6.40
CA PHE A 584 2.87 -15.16 -5.73
C PHE A 584 3.21 -14.00 -4.79
N LEU A 585 3.77 -14.31 -3.64
CA LEU A 585 4.29 -13.36 -2.67
C LEU A 585 5.58 -13.90 -2.06
N ASP A 586 6.58 -13.04 -1.91
CA ASP A 586 7.87 -13.34 -1.29
C ASP A 586 8.32 -12.21 -0.38
N PHE A 587 8.75 -12.57 0.81
CA PHE A 587 9.38 -11.70 1.78
C PHE A 587 10.78 -12.21 2.08
N SER A 588 11.78 -11.33 2.01
CA SER A 588 13.19 -11.68 2.18
C SER A 588 13.96 -10.59 2.90
N GLN A 589 15.07 -10.96 3.54
CA GLN A 589 15.99 -9.98 4.11
C GLN A 589 16.70 -9.19 3.02
N ALA A 590 16.96 -7.92 3.31
CA ALA A 590 17.80 -7.07 2.49
C ALA A 590 18.68 -6.18 3.38
N GLU A 591 19.75 -5.63 2.83
CA GLU A 591 20.58 -4.69 3.56
C GLU A 591 19.77 -3.47 4.03
N GLY A 592 19.80 -3.19 5.34
CA GLY A 592 19.02 -2.12 5.95
C GLY A 592 17.52 -2.40 6.12
N GLY A 593 17.07 -3.65 5.97
CA GLY A 593 15.65 -3.96 6.09
C GLY A 593 15.20 -5.33 5.56
N ALA A 594 14.04 -5.33 4.91
CA ALA A 594 13.50 -6.48 4.20
C ALA A 594 12.75 -6.05 2.94
N ARG A 595 12.68 -6.95 1.96
CA ARG A 595 12.00 -6.75 0.69
C ARG A 595 10.75 -7.60 0.62
N LEU A 596 9.69 -7.00 0.08
CA LEU A 596 8.44 -7.67 -0.28
C LEU A 596 8.31 -7.64 -1.80
N LYS A 597 8.09 -8.79 -2.42
CA LYS A 597 7.76 -8.90 -3.85
C LYS A 597 6.49 -9.69 -4.01
N GLY A 598 5.63 -9.26 -4.91
CA GLY A 598 4.41 -10.00 -5.25
C GLY A 598 4.11 -9.93 -6.74
N ARG A 599 3.37 -10.91 -7.22
CA ARG A 599 2.86 -10.93 -8.59
C ARG A 599 1.50 -11.62 -8.63
N VAL A 600 0.54 -10.97 -9.28
CA VAL A 600 -0.71 -11.58 -9.70
C VAL A 600 -0.75 -11.58 -11.22
N SER A 601 -1.00 -12.74 -11.82
CA SER A 601 -1.11 -12.90 -13.28
C SER A 601 -2.51 -13.37 -13.64
N LEU A 602 -3.09 -12.78 -14.67
CA LEU A 602 -4.34 -13.20 -15.28
C LEU A 602 -4.04 -14.04 -16.52
N ARG A 603 -5.01 -14.86 -16.93
CA ARG A 603 -4.92 -15.62 -18.17
C ARG A 603 -4.95 -14.68 -19.39
N SER A 604 -4.20 -15.04 -20.42
CA SER A 604 -4.21 -14.30 -21.69
C SER A 604 -5.48 -14.58 -22.52
N GLU A 605 -6.02 -13.56 -23.18
CA GLU A 605 -7.25 -13.69 -23.99
C GLU A 605 -7.15 -14.71 -25.14
N ARG A 606 -5.92 -15.04 -25.59
CA ARG A 606 -5.70 -16.03 -26.66
C ARG A 606 -6.03 -17.47 -26.26
N GLU A 607 -6.08 -17.77 -24.96
CA GLU A 607 -6.46 -19.10 -24.47
C GLU A 607 -7.96 -19.29 -24.33
N VAL A 608 -8.77 -18.22 -24.38
CA VAL A 608 -10.24 -18.28 -24.28
C VAL A 608 -10.89 -18.69 -25.62
N SER A 609 -10.15 -18.59 -26.71
CA SER A 609 -10.64 -18.82 -28.09
C SER A 609 -10.16 -20.14 -28.72
N ARG A 610 -9.55 -21.03 -27.94
CA ARG A 610 -9.20 -22.42 -28.33
C ARG A 610 -9.95 -23.39 -27.46
#